data_AF-X1NST5-F1
#
_entry.id   AF-X1NST5-F1
#
_cell.length_a   1.000
_cell.length_b   1.000
_cell.length_c   1.000
_cell.angle_alpha   90.00
_cell.angle_beta   90.00
_cell.angle_gamma   90.00
#
_symmetry.space_group_name_H-M   'P 1'
#
loop_
_entity.id
_entity.type
_entity.pdbx_description
1 polymer ?
#
loop_
_entity_poly.entity_id
_entity_poly.type
_entity_poly.pdbx_seq_one_letter_code
_entity_poly.pdbx_strand_id
1 'polypeptide(L)'
;LMEKVKLADELTEEVCPKCGKLMVVKFGRYGKFLACSGYPECKSTKPFQVRIGVNCPECGSELVEKISKKKRVFYGCSNYPKCTFATNRKPLPQPCPKCGGLLTLYRGKQAKCTKCEYRGRVGEK
;
A
#
# COMPACT_ATOMS: atom_id res chain seq x y z
N LEU A 1 -35.20 -12.75 2.42
CA LEU A 1 -33.83 -13.27 2.67
C LEU A 1 -32.86 -12.41 1.87
N MET A 2 -31.89 -11.74 2.49
CA MET A 2 -30.85 -11.03 1.74
C MET A 2 -29.74 -12.01 1.39
N GLU A 3 -29.70 -12.46 0.14
CA GLU A 3 -28.58 -13.21 -0.43
C GLU A 3 -27.35 -12.30 -0.46
N LYS A 4 -26.37 -12.63 0.40
CA LYS A 4 -25.07 -11.96 0.40
C LYS A 4 -24.34 -12.38 -0.86
N VAL A 5 -24.37 -11.51 -1.87
CA VAL A 5 -23.51 -11.59 -3.06
C VAL A 5 -22.07 -11.76 -2.57
N LYS A 6 -21.53 -12.98 -2.72
CA LYS A 6 -20.13 -13.29 -2.38
C LYS A 6 -19.27 -12.54 -3.38
N LEU A 7 -18.81 -11.35 -2.98
CA LEU A 7 -17.77 -10.62 -3.69
C LEU A 7 -16.59 -11.60 -3.86
N ALA A 8 -16.28 -11.95 -5.09
CA ALA A 8 -15.31 -12.99 -5.39
C ALA A 8 -13.98 -12.68 -4.69
N ASP A 9 -13.48 -13.67 -3.94
CA ASP A 9 -12.20 -13.60 -3.27
C ASP A 9 -11.09 -13.60 -4.34
N GLU A 10 -10.43 -12.47 -4.57
CA GLU A 10 -9.33 -12.38 -5.54
C GLU A 10 -8.12 -13.18 -5.03
N LEU A 11 -7.73 -14.24 -5.74
CA LEU A 11 -6.50 -14.98 -5.47
C LEU A 11 -5.29 -14.07 -5.68
N THR A 12 -4.35 -14.13 -4.75
CA THR A 12 -3.08 -13.40 -4.82
C THR A 12 -1.93 -14.37 -5.07
N GLU A 13 -0.80 -13.84 -5.52
CA GLU A 13 0.46 -14.57 -5.61
C GLU A 13 1.09 -14.87 -4.23
N GLU A 14 0.45 -14.43 -3.14
CA GLU A 14 0.97 -14.64 -1.80
C GLU A 14 0.65 -16.05 -1.27
N VAL A 15 1.69 -16.76 -0.86
CA VAL A 15 1.59 -18.11 -0.30
C VAL A 15 1.37 -18.07 1.21
N CYS A 16 0.45 -18.90 1.71
CA CYS A 16 0.19 -19.05 3.13
C CYS A 16 1.38 -19.74 3.82
N PRO A 17 2.01 -19.11 4.83
CA PRO A 17 3.20 -19.65 5.48
C PRO A 17 2.92 -20.88 6.37
N LYS A 18 1.64 -21.19 6.63
CA LYS A 18 1.24 -22.32 7.47
C LYS A 18 0.93 -23.60 6.69
N CYS A 19 0.44 -23.49 5.46
CA CYS A 19 -0.04 -24.65 4.70
C CYS A 19 0.35 -24.65 3.22
N GLY A 20 1.06 -23.63 2.73
CA GLY A 20 1.51 -23.55 1.34
C GLY A 20 0.42 -23.25 0.30
N LYS A 21 -0.87 -23.21 0.68
CA LYS A 21 -1.97 -22.78 -0.21
C LYS A 21 -1.89 -21.27 -0.48
N LEU A 22 -2.43 -20.82 -1.61
CA LEU A 22 -2.51 -19.39 -1.94
C LEU A 22 -3.39 -18.62 -0.95
N MET A 23 -3.14 -17.32 -0.83
CA MET A 23 -3.96 -16.41 -0.04
C MET A 23 -4.91 -15.63 -0.96
N VAL A 24 -6.10 -15.33 -0.46
CA VAL A 24 -7.14 -14.56 -1.14
C VAL A 24 -7.37 -13.22 -0.44
N VAL A 25 -7.73 -12.19 -1.19
CA VAL A 25 -8.13 -10.89 -0.64
C VAL A 25 -9.59 -10.96 -0.17
N LYS A 26 -9.80 -10.65 1.10
CA LYS A 26 -11.12 -10.50 1.72
C LYS A 26 -11.30 -9.09 2.29
N PHE A 27 -12.55 -8.68 2.44
CA PHE A 27 -12.91 -7.41 3.07
C PHE A 27 -13.45 -7.66 4.47
N GLY A 28 -12.88 -6.99 5.47
CA GLY A 28 -13.35 -7.02 6.85
C GLY A 28 -13.59 -5.62 7.40
N ARG A 29 -13.89 -5.53 8.70
CA ARG A 29 -14.16 -4.25 9.39
C ARG A 29 -13.03 -3.20 9.25
N TYR A 30 -11.79 -3.66 9.09
CA TYR A 30 -10.59 -2.82 9.04
C TYR A 30 -10.03 -2.64 7.62
N GLY A 31 -10.78 -3.06 6.58
CA GLY A 31 -10.37 -2.99 5.18
C GLY A 31 -10.01 -4.35 4.59
N LYS A 32 -9.22 -4.32 3.52
CA LYS A 32 -8.73 -5.53 2.83
C LYS A 32 -7.73 -6.29 3.70
N PHE A 33 -7.83 -7.61 3.71
CA PHE A 33 -6.87 -8.50 4.36
C PHE A 33 -6.70 -9.77 3.53
N LEU A 34 -5.57 -10.44 3.71
CA LEU A 34 -5.32 -11.73 3.08
C LEU A 34 -5.80 -12.84 4.01
N ALA A 35 -6.58 -13.76 3.47
CA ALA A 35 -7.01 -14.98 4.14
C ALA A 35 -6.48 -16.19 3.40
N CYS A 36 -6.13 -17.26 4.10
CA CYS A 36 -5.77 -18.51 3.44
C CYS A 36 -6.96 -19.05 2.62
N SER A 37 -6.71 -19.47 1.37
CA SER A 37 -7.71 -20.16 0.54
C SER A 37 -8.16 -21.50 1.14
N GLY A 38 -7.34 -22.11 2.01
CA GLY A 38 -7.66 -23.35 2.71
C GLY A 38 -8.59 -23.19 3.92
N TYR A 39 -9.29 -22.07 4.07
CA TYR A 39 -10.33 -21.93 5.11
C TYR A 39 -11.48 -22.92 4.84
N PRO A 40 -12.04 -23.63 5.86
CA PRO A 40 -11.87 -23.43 7.31
C PRO A 40 -10.68 -24.17 7.94
N GLU A 41 -10.01 -25.07 7.22
CA GLU A 41 -8.90 -25.88 7.73
C GLU A 41 -7.69 -25.03 8.15
N CYS A 42 -7.40 -23.98 7.39
CA CYS A 42 -6.36 -23.01 7.70
C CYS A 42 -6.96 -21.62 7.93
N LYS A 43 -7.01 -21.18 9.18
CA LYS A 43 -7.52 -19.86 9.60
C LYS A 43 -6.46 -18.75 9.56
N SER A 44 -5.36 -18.95 8.83
CA SER A 44 -4.29 -17.96 8.75
C SER A 44 -4.75 -16.72 8.00
N THR A 45 -4.51 -15.55 8.58
CA THR A 45 -4.75 -14.25 7.95
C THR A 45 -3.51 -13.39 8.02
N LYS A 46 -3.39 -12.43 7.08
CA LYS A 46 -2.33 -11.43 7.05
C LYS A 46 -2.88 -10.07 6.65
N PRO A 47 -2.23 -8.97 7.07
CA PRO A 47 -2.56 -7.64 6.57
C PRO A 47 -2.32 -7.58 5.06
N PHE A 48 -3.26 -7.04 4.30
CA PHE A 48 -3.04 -6.76 2.88
C PHE A 48 -2.18 -5.49 2.75
N GLN A 49 -1.01 -5.60 2.14
CA GLN A 49 -0.15 -4.44 1.87
C GLN A 49 -0.55 -3.84 0.51
N VAL A 50 -1.09 -2.63 0.54
CA VAL A 50 -1.44 -1.91 -0.70
C VAL A 50 -0.16 -1.26 -1.25
N ARG A 51 0.42 -1.86 -2.30
CA ARG A 51 1.52 -1.26 -3.04
C ARG A 51 0.98 -0.14 -3.91
N ILE A 52 1.56 1.05 -3.80
CA ILE A 52 1.07 2.25 -4.52
C ILE A 52 1.81 2.50 -5.85
N GLY A 53 2.72 1.60 -6.23
CA GLY A 53 3.54 1.74 -7.45
C GLY A 53 4.51 2.93 -7.42
N VAL A 54 4.94 3.33 -6.21
CA VAL A 54 5.90 4.42 -6.01
C VAL A 54 7.16 3.86 -5.37
N ASN A 55 8.33 4.15 -5.92
CA ASN A 55 9.60 3.67 -5.41
C ASN A 55 10.06 4.50 -4.20
N CYS A 56 10.67 3.81 -3.25
CA CYS A 56 11.28 4.38 -2.06
C CYS A 56 12.51 5.20 -2.48
N PRO A 57 12.64 6.45 -2.03
CA PRO A 57 13.78 7.30 -2.39
C PRO A 57 15.10 6.87 -1.76
N GLU A 58 15.08 6.02 -0.72
CA GLU A 58 16.28 5.56 -0.02
C GLU A 58 16.84 4.25 -0.59
N CYS A 59 15.97 3.29 -0.95
CA CYS A 59 16.39 1.95 -1.36
C CYS A 59 15.82 1.47 -2.70
N GLY A 60 14.97 2.26 -3.35
CA GLY A 60 14.35 1.92 -4.63
C GLY A 60 13.23 0.87 -4.57
N SER A 61 13.02 0.20 -3.43
CA SER A 61 11.91 -0.75 -3.23
C SER A 61 10.54 -0.06 -3.21
N GLU A 62 9.45 -0.80 -3.43
CA GLU A 62 8.12 -0.20 -3.47
C GLU A 62 7.65 0.37 -2.12
N LEU A 63 6.86 1.45 -2.17
CA LEU A 63 6.13 1.99 -1.03
C LEU A 63 4.78 1.30 -0.86
N VAL A 64 4.42 1.03 0.39
CA VAL A 64 3.16 0.42 0.80
C VAL A 64 2.35 1.38 1.68
N GLU A 65 1.05 1.43 1.46
CA GLU A 65 0.12 2.15 2.33
C GLU A 65 -0.18 1.34 3.60
N LYS A 66 -0.10 2.00 4.75
CA LYS A 66 -0.30 1.40 6.07
C LYS A 66 -1.17 2.31 6.94
N ILE A 67 -1.91 1.71 7.86
CA ILE A 67 -2.74 2.43 8.83
C ILE A 67 -2.08 2.32 10.21
N SER A 68 -1.84 3.47 10.84
CA SER A 68 -1.31 3.56 12.20
C SER A 68 -2.36 3.18 13.25
N LYS A 69 -1.93 2.91 14.50
CA LYS A 69 -2.83 2.65 15.64
C LYS A 69 -3.87 3.76 15.84
N LYS A 70 -3.53 5.02 15.50
CA LYS A 70 -4.42 6.19 15.56
C LYS A 70 -5.31 6.34 14.31
N LYS A 71 -5.47 5.30 13.50
CA LYS A 71 -6.23 5.27 12.23
C LYS A 71 -5.77 6.31 11.18
N ARG A 72 -4.53 6.78 11.26
CA ARG A 72 -3.93 7.66 10.24
C ARG A 72 -3.19 6.84 9.20
N VAL A 73 -3.42 7.14 7.92
CA VAL A 73 -2.71 6.54 6.79
C VAL A 73 -1.30 7.11 6.71
N PHE A 74 -0.33 6.23 6.47
CA PHE A 74 1.06 6.58 6.17
C PHE A 74 1.59 5.61 5.12
N TYR A 75 2.70 5.99 4.49
CA TYR A 75 3.32 5.24 3.40
C TYR A 75 4.73 4.87 3.83
N GLY A 76 5.02 3.58 3.92
CA GLY A 76 6.31 3.05 4.35
C GLY A 76 6.98 2.23 3.26
N CYS A 77 8.28 2.02 3.37
CA CYS A 77 8.99 1.08 2.51
C CYS A 77 8.51 -0.37 2.73
N SER A 78 8.34 -1.14 1.65
CA SER A 78 8.04 -2.57 1.70
C SER A 78 9.17 -3.39 2.33
N ASN A 79 10.41 -2.91 2.26
CA ASN A 79 11.61 -3.59 2.75
C ASN A 79 11.90 -3.36 4.24
N TYR A 80 10.93 -2.87 5.02
CA TYR A 80 11.06 -2.76 6.47
C TYR A 80 11.30 -4.15 7.10
N PRO A 81 12.25 -4.32 8.05
CA PRO A 81 12.98 -3.29 8.81
C PRO A 81 14.29 -2.80 8.17
N LYS A 82 14.71 -3.34 7.02
CA LYS A 82 15.97 -2.96 6.35
C LYS A 82 15.96 -1.52 5.85
N CYS A 83 14.79 -1.00 5.46
CA CYS A 83 14.58 0.42 5.16
C CYS A 83 13.44 0.95 6.02
N THR A 84 13.69 2.04 6.74
CA THR A 84 12.77 2.65 7.70
C THR A 84 12.05 3.88 7.17
N PHE A 85 12.24 4.19 5.88
CA PHE A 85 11.56 5.30 5.21
C PHE A 85 10.05 5.23 5.41
N ALA A 86 9.48 6.33 5.90
CA ALA A 86 8.04 6.50 6.05
C ALA A 86 7.63 7.97 5.85
N THR A 87 6.47 8.19 5.24
CA THR A 87 5.88 9.52 5.05
C THR A 87 4.38 9.50 5.35
N ASN A 88 3.88 10.56 5.98
CA ASN A 88 2.45 10.75 6.21
C ASN A 88 1.74 11.41 5.01
N ARG A 89 2.51 11.97 4.07
CA ARG A 89 1.97 12.57 2.85
C ARG A 89 1.94 11.52 1.75
N LYS A 90 0.82 11.46 1.02
CA LYS A 90 0.65 10.55 -0.11
C LYS A 90 1.72 10.80 -1.18
N PRO A 91 2.59 9.81 -1.47
CA PRO A 91 3.50 9.89 -2.59
C PRO A 91 2.76 9.87 -3.92
N LEU A 92 3.36 10.49 -4.93
CA LEU A 92 2.87 10.44 -6.30
C LEU A 92 3.71 9.46 -7.12
N PRO A 93 3.10 8.76 -8.10
CA PRO A 93 3.82 7.82 -8.96
C PRO A 93 4.84 8.50 -9.88
N GLN A 94 4.61 9.77 -10.22
CA GLN A 94 5.55 10.52 -11.04
C GLN A 94 6.75 10.98 -10.19
N PRO A 95 7.99 10.71 -10.63
CA PRO A 95 9.17 11.26 -9.99
C PRO A 95 9.26 12.78 -10.23
N CYS A 96 10.04 13.47 -9.41
CA CYS A 96 10.25 14.90 -9.58
C CYS A 96 10.95 15.21 -10.91
N PRO A 97 10.41 16.11 -11.77
CA PRO A 97 11.02 16.42 -13.06
C PRO A 97 12.36 17.15 -12.95
N LYS A 98 12.68 17.76 -11.80
CA LYS A 98 13.94 18.48 -11.59
C LYS A 98 15.09 17.60 -11.07
N CYS A 99 14.79 16.59 -10.25
CA CYS A 99 15.83 15.84 -9.54
C CYS A 99 15.56 14.33 -9.41
N GLY A 100 14.48 13.83 -9.99
CA GLY A 100 14.05 12.43 -9.88
C GLY A 100 13.55 12.00 -8.49
N GLY A 101 13.55 12.91 -7.51
CA GLY A 101 13.15 12.61 -6.13
C GLY A 101 11.65 12.35 -5.95
N LEU A 102 11.27 11.88 -4.76
CA LEU A 102 9.87 11.58 -4.42
C LEU A 102 9.01 12.86 -4.42
N LEU A 103 7.90 12.84 -5.14
CA LEU A 103 6.86 13.85 -5.05
C LEU A 103 5.77 13.42 -4.06
N THR A 104 5.28 14.36 -3.26
CA THR A 104 4.20 14.13 -2.30
C THR A 104 3.06 15.12 -2.46
N LEU A 105 1.84 14.71 -2.10
CA LEU A 105 0.69 15.62 -2.04
C LEU A 105 0.88 16.69 -0.97
N TYR A 106 0.69 17.93 -1.40
CA TYR A 106 0.76 19.15 -0.62
C TYR A 106 -0.52 19.98 -0.85
N ARG A 107 -1.07 20.53 0.24
CA ARG A 107 -2.23 21.46 0.28
C ARG A 107 -3.14 21.41 -0.96
N GLY A 108 -4.12 20.50 -0.96
CA GLY A 108 -5.04 20.31 -2.08
C GLY A 108 -4.40 19.52 -3.23
N LYS A 109 -4.42 20.08 -4.44
CA LYS A 109 -3.87 19.48 -5.67
C LYS A 109 -2.45 19.96 -5.98
N GLN A 110 -1.61 20.24 -4.98
CA GLN A 110 -0.20 20.59 -5.23
C GLN A 110 0.72 19.39 -4.98
N ALA A 111 1.73 19.22 -5.80
CA ALA A 111 2.86 18.32 -5.58
C ALA A 111 4.01 19.12 -4.97
N LYS A 112 4.70 18.56 -3.98
CA LYS A 112 5.97 19.08 -3.48
C LYS A 112 7.00 17.96 -3.48
N CYS A 113 8.19 18.25 -3.99
CA CYS A 113 9.32 17.34 -3.89
C CYS A 113 9.87 17.31 -2.45
N THR A 114 10.27 16.13 -2.00
CA THR A 114 10.92 15.96 -0.69
C THR A 114 12.41 16.34 -0.72
N LYS A 115 13.06 16.28 -1.89
CA LYS A 115 14.50 16.51 -2.06
C LYS A 115 14.87 17.92 -2.52
N CYS A 116 14.00 18.57 -3.30
CA CYS A 116 14.25 19.91 -3.83
C CYS A 116 13.05 20.85 -3.61
N GLU A 117 13.16 22.09 -4.07
CA GLU A 117 12.12 23.11 -3.93
C GLU A 117 10.98 23.02 -4.97
N TYR A 118 10.99 21.97 -5.81
CA TYR A 118 9.97 21.80 -6.84
C TYR A 118 8.56 21.73 -6.26
N ARG A 119 7.66 22.54 -6.84
CA ARG A 119 6.22 22.51 -6.61
C ARG A 119 5.51 22.45 -7.95
N GLY A 120 4.48 21.61 -8.05
CA GLY A 120 3.64 21.46 -9.25
C GLY A 120 2.18 21.30 -8.88
N ARG A 121 1.28 21.26 -9.87
CA ARG A 121 -0.12 20.83 -9.65
C ARG A 121 -0.28 19.36 -10.00
N VAL A 122 -1.11 18.66 -9.23
CA VAL A 122 -1.45 17.24 -9.42
C VAL A 122 -2.79 17.17 -10.11
N GLY A 123 -2.80 16.68 -11.35
CA GLY A 123 -4.02 16.39 -12.10
C GLY A 123 -4.25 17.28 -13.31
N GLU A 124 -3.30 17.26 -14.24
CA GLU A 124 -3.64 17.41 -15.66
C GLU A 124 -3.49 16.01 -16.26
N LYS A 125 -4.63 15.31 -16.34
CA LYS A 125 -4.84 14.23 -17.30
C LYS A 125 -5.68 14.81 -18.41
#